data_AF-A0A225UGH4-F1
#
_entry.id   AF-A0A225UGH4-F1
#
_cell.length_a   1.000
_cell.length_b   1.000
_cell.length_c   1.000
_cell.angle_alpha   90.00
_cell.angle_beta   90.00
_cell.angle_gamma   90.00
#
_symmetry.space_group_name_H-M   'P 1'
#
loop_
_entity.id
_entity.type
_entity.pdbx_description
1 polymer ?
#
loop_
_entity_poly.entity_id
_entity_poly.type
_entity_poly.pdbx_seq_one_letter_code
_entity_poly.pdbx_strand_id
1 'polypeptide(L)'
;MSGSGNDNEAGKNQSGGASEAQIRRLGRWNTQAMEKCYLTSLPREAMRTLAGFEPARGSFYIARASLDPPELVQKQIFPLVEEWKLKLDQGSCEQTIAAGGFLDLLQYLRTVILQDAVSMIDFFPGHPLWKHPHFALLPNPHSNIFQIPLSYNLNEQCQF
;
A
#
# COMPACT_ATOMS: atom_id res chain seq x y z
N MET A 1 -60.73 22.13 28.19
CA MET A 1 -59.34 22.36 27.77
C MET A 1 -59.21 21.86 26.33
N SER A 2 -59.08 22.70 25.30
CA SER A 2 -57.89 23.51 24.97
C SER A 2 -56.67 22.60 24.76
N GLY A 3 -55.95 22.57 23.65
CA GLY A 3 -56.01 23.31 22.39
C GLY A 3 -54.74 23.00 21.59
N SER A 4 -54.85 23.04 20.27
CA SER A 4 -53.87 23.50 19.27
C SER A 4 -52.39 23.07 19.25
N GLY A 5 -52.02 22.47 18.10
CA GLY A 5 -50.91 22.90 17.22
C GLY A 5 -49.50 22.40 17.52
N ASN A 6 -48.57 22.33 16.56
CA ASN A 6 -48.59 22.53 15.11
C ASN A 6 -47.20 22.07 14.60
N ASP A 7 -47.19 21.54 13.38
CA ASP A 7 -46.20 21.77 12.31
C ASP A 7 -44.71 21.36 12.42
N ASN A 8 -44.23 20.97 11.23
CA ASN A 8 -42.85 21.02 10.71
C ASN A 8 -41.99 19.76 10.92
N GLU A 9 -41.28 19.19 9.94
CA GLU A 9 -41.18 19.36 8.48
C GLU A 9 -40.23 18.22 8.05
N ALA A 10 -40.62 17.41 7.07
CA ALA A 10 -39.97 17.39 5.76
C ALA A 10 -38.54 16.82 5.72
N GLY A 11 -38.48 15.51 5.50
CA GLY A 11 -37.41 14.83 4.77
C GLY A 11 -37.99 13.83 3.78
N LYS A 12 -39.02 14.22 3.02
CA LYS A 12 -39.45 13.50 1.82
C LYS A 12 -38.24 13.40 0.90
N ASN A 13 -37.84 12.17 0.58
CA ASN A 13 -37.43 11.77 -0.76
C ASN A 13 -37.85 10.30 -0.95
N GLN A 14 -39.16 10.06 -0.80
CA GLN A 14 -39.78 8.86 -1.34
C GLN A 14 -39.84 9.02 -2.85
N SER A 15 -38.83 8.50 -3.54
CA SER A 15 -38.97 8.16 -4.94
C SER A 15 -40.02 7.05 -5.04
N GLY A 16 -41.29 7.43 -5.25
CA GLY A 16 -42.38 6.53 -5.63
C GLY A 16 -42.65 5.37 -4.69
N GLY A 17 -42.93 5.62 -3.39
CA GLY A 17 -43.59 4.65 -2.49
C GLY A 17 -42.89 3.30 -2.24
N ALA A 18 -41.71 3.07 -2.81
CA ALA A 18 -40.96 1.84 -2.63
C ALA A 18 -40.02 1.96 -1.43
N SER A 19 -40.03 0.96 -0.53
CA SER A 19 -39.04 0.90 0.55
C SER A 19 -37.62 0.82 -0.03
N GLU A 20 -36.61 1.32 0.70
CA GLU A 20 -35.20 1.26 0.26
C GLU A 20 -34.76 -0.18 -0.08
N ALA A 21 -35.25 -1.16 0.70
CA ALA A 21 -35.04 -2.58 0.44
C ALA A 21 -35.64 -3.04 -0.90
N GLN A 22 -36.79 -2.51 -1.30
CA GLN A 22 -37.40 -2.79 -2.61
C GLN A 22 -36.67 -2.07 -3.75
N ILE A 23 -36.21 -0.83 -3.56
CA ILE A 23 -35.40 -0.10 -4.56
C ILE A 23 -34.09 -0.84 -4.85
N ARG A 24 -33.41 -1.34 -3.81
CA ARG A 24 -32.18 -2.15 -3.94
C ARG A 24 -32.41 -3.44 -4.72
N ARG A 25 -33.54 -4.14 -4.48
CA ARG A 25 -33.93 -5.36 -5.20
C ARG A 25 -34.32 -5.08 -6.65
N LEU A 26 -35.05 -3.99 -6.90
CA LEU A 26 -35.49 -3.57 -8.23
C LEU A 26 -34.30 -3.18 -9.12
N GLY A 27 -33.33 -2.47 -8.55
CA GLY A 27 -32.13 -2.02 -9.25
C GLY A 27 -31.13 -3.13 -9.58
N ARG A 28 -31.40 -4.40 -9.24
CA ARG A 28 -30.46 -5.53 -9.42
C ARG A 28 -29.04 -5.18 -8.94
N TRP A 29 -28.92 -4.42 -7.86
CA TRP A 29 -27.66 -4.26 -7.12
C TRP A 29 -27.39 -5.58 -6.41
N ASN A 30 -27.09 -6.61 -7.19
CA ASN A 30 -26.62 -7.88 -6.69
C ASN A 30 -25.22 -7.59 -6.14
N THR A 31 -25.09 -7.59 -4.81
CA THR A 31 -23.81 -7.48 -4.12
C THR A 31 -22.78 -8.43 -4.73
N GLN A 32 -23.20 -9.62 -5.18
CA GLN A 32 -22.32 -10.58 -5.85
C GLN A 32 -21.79 -10.11 -7.22
N ALA A 33 -22.57 -9.35 -8.00
CA ALA A 33 -22.13 -8.82 -9.29
C ALA A 33 -21.17 -7.64 -9.12
N MET A 34 -21.43 -6.78 -8.13
CA MET A 34 -20.52 -5.70 -7.75
C MET A 34 -19.21 -6.25 -7.16
N GLU A 35 -19.30 -7.26 -6.29
CA GLU A 35 -18.16 -7.97 -5.73
C GLU A 35 -17.32 -8.65 -6.81
N LYS A 36 -17.95 -9.23 -7.83
CA LYS A 36 -17.23 -9.93 -8.89
C LYS A 36 -16.67 -9.00 -9.98
N CYS A 37 -17.23 -7.82 -10.21
CA CYS A 37 -16.72 -6.91 -11.24
C CYS A 37 -15.84 -5.78 -10.69
N TYR A 38 -16.03 -5.39 -9.44
CA TYR A 38 -15.28 -4.30 -8.80
C TYR A 38 -14.44 -4.73 -7.60
N LEU A 39 -14.83 -5.81 -6.91
CA LEU A 39 -14.03 -6.39 -5.80
C LEU A 39 -13.28 -7.65 -6.24
N THR A 40 -13.27 -7.99 -7.52
CA THR A 40 -12.48 -9.12 -8.01
C THR A 40 -11.02 -8.81 -7.75
N SER A 41 -10.42 -9.68 -6.95
CA SER A 41 -8.99 -9.82 -6.73
C SER A 41 -8.21 -9.42 -7.98
N LEU A 42 -7.31 -8.44 -7.83
CA LEU A 42 -6.42 -8.00 -8.90
C LEU A 42 -5.90 -9.21 -9.70
N PRO A 43 -5.92 -9.16 -11.05
CA PRO A 43 -5.58 -10.29 -11.89
C PRO A 43 -4.11 -10.67 -11.69
N ARG A 44 -3.86 -11.58 -10.74
CA ARG A 44 -2.50 -11.90 -10.25
C ARG A 44 -1.57 -12.38 -11.37
N GLU A 45 -2.13 -13.08 -12.34
CA GLU A 45 -1.41 -13.52 -13.54
C GLU A 45 -0.93 -12.34 -14.37
N ALA A 46 -1.83 -11.43 -14.74
CA ALA A 46 -1.45 -10.22 -15.46
C ALA A 46 -0.45 -9.36 -14.67
N MET A 47 -0.62 -9.20 -13.36
CA MET A 47 0.34 -8.47 -12.52
C MET A 47 1.73 -9.12 -12.51
N ARG A 48 1.80 -10.46 -12.48
CA ARG A 48 3.08 -11.18 -12.54
C ARG A 48 3.76 -10.98 -13.89
N THR A 49 3.03 -11.16 -14.98
CA THR A 49 3.54 -10.96 -16.34
C THR A 49 4.04 -9.53 -16.54
N LEU A 50 3.29 -8.53 -16.06
CA LEU A 50 3.71 -7.12 -16.11
C LEU A 50 4.94 -6.83 -15.24
N ALA A 51 5.13 -7.57 -14.15
CA ALA A 51 6.33 -7.49 -13.31
C ALA A 51 7.51 -8.32 -13.85
N GLY A 52 7.40 -8.92 -15.04
CA GLY A 52 8.46 -9.71 -15.68
C GLY A 52 8.58 -11.15 -15.15
N PHE A 53 7.60 -11.64 -14.39
CA PHE A 53 7.55 -13.03 -13.91
C PHE A 53 6.68 -13.91 -14.82
N GLU A 54 6.98 -15.20 -14.80
CA GLU A 54 6.17 -16.21 -15.52
C GLU A 54 4.69 -16.15 -15.07
N PRO A 55 3.72 -16.21 -16.01
CA PRO A 55 2.29 -16.19 -15.69
C PRO A 55 1.85 -17.37 -14.82
N ALA A 56 2.58 -18.49 -14.90
CA ALA A 56 2.28 -19.74 -14.20
C ALA A 56 2.08 -19.55 -12.68
N ARG A 57 1.20 -20.39 -12.11
CA ARG A 57 1.02 -20.44 -10.66
C ARG A 57 2.23 -21.12 -10.02
N GLY A 58 2.94 -20.42 -9.13
CA GLY A 58 4.10 -20.96 -8.43
C GLY A 58 4.75 -19.94 -7.49
N SER A 59 5.82 -20.36 -6.83
CA SER A 59 6.70 -19.48 -6.04
C SER A 59 7.54 -18.62 -6.97
N PHE A 60 7.45 -17.30 -6.82
CA PHE A 60 8.34 -16.34 -7.45
C PHE A 60 9.40 -15.91 -6.44
N TYR A 61 10.60 -15.62 -6.93
CA TYR A 61 11.70 -15.18 -6.10
C TYR A 61 11.95 -13.69 -6.30
N ILE A 62 11.85 -12.92 -5.23
CA ILE A 62 12.19 -11.50 -5.21
C ILE A 62 13.53 -11.37 -4.50
N ALA A 63 14.62 -11.23 -5.26
CA ALA A 63 15.97 -11.19 -4.71
C ALA A 63 16.16 -10.09 -3.65
N ARG A 64 15.60 -8.89 -3.88
CA ARG A 64 15.67 -7.77 -2.93
C ARG A 64 14.99 -8.06 -1.59
N ALA A 65 13.99 -8.95 -1.57
CA ALA A 65 13.23 -9.29 -0.36
C ALA A 65 13.91 -10.38 0.48
N SER A 66 15.10 -10.85 0.10
CA SER A 66 15.88 -11.82 0.86
C SER A 66 16.51 -11.25 2.13
N LEU A 67 16.59 -9.92 2.24
CA LEU A 67 17.21 -9.21 3.36
C LEU A 67 16.19 -8.26 4.00
N ASP A 68 15.97 -8.41 5.30
CA ASP A 68 15.17 -7.46 6.08
C ASP A 68 16.09 -6.40 6.72
N PRO A 69 15.95 -5.11 6.36
CA PRO A 69 16.74 -4.05 6.95
C PRO A 69 16.47 -3.92 8.46
N PRO A 70 17.47 -3.58 9.30
CA PRO A 70 17.28 -3.34 10.72
C PRO A 70 16.23 -2.26 11.00
N GLU A 71 15.38 -2.48 12.00
CA GLU A 71 14.27 -1.58 12.35
C GLU A 71 14.74 -0.14 12.66
N LEU A 72 15.92 0.00 13.28
CA LEU A 72 16.51 1.30 13.58
C LEU A 72 16.73 2.14 12.32
N VAL A 73 17.17 1.51 11.23
CA VAL A 73 17.40 2.16 9.94
C VAL A 73 16.07 2.40 9.23
N GLN A 74 15.12 1.45 9.31
CA GLN A 74 13.78 1.63 8.78
C GLN A 74 13.11 2.89 9.33
N LYS A 75 13.17 3.12 10.65
CA LYS A 75 12.56 4.30 11.29
C LYS A 75 13.17 5.65 10.86
N GLN A 76 14.34 5.65 10.20
CA GLN A 76 14.91 6.87 9.61
C GLN A 76 14.19 7.29 8.32
N ILE A 77 13.53 6.35 7.65
CA ILE A 77 12.78 6.59 6.42
C ILE A 77 11.30 6.73 6.77
N PHE A 78 10.76 7.92 6.51
CA PHE A 78 9.42 8.35 6.95
C PHE A 78 9.24 8.34 8.48
N PRO A 79 10.05 9.09 9.25
CA PRO A 79 10.01 9.07 10.71
C PRO A 79 8.65 9.49 11.29
N LEU A 80 7.93 10.36 10.58
CA LEU A 80 6.60 10.82 10.98
C LEU A 80 5.56 9.69 11.06
N VAL A 81 5.79 8.56 10.37
CA VAL A 81 4.85 7.44 10.38
C VAL A 81 4.64 6.88 11.80
N GLU A 82 5.69 6.86 12.61
CA GLU A 82 5.61 6.39 14.00
C GLU A 82 4.71 7.30 14.85
N GLU A 83 4.86 8.62 14.69
CA GLU A 83 4.03 9.62 15.38
C GLU A 83 2.56 9.50 14.97
N TRP A 84 2.28 9.39 13.67
CA TRP A 84 0.91 9.32 13.16
C TRP A 84 0.23 7.99 13.47
N LYS A 85 0.97 6.87 13.48
CA LYS A 85 0.44 5.60 13.96
C LYS A 85 0.04 5.69 15.42
N LEU A 86 0.91 6.25 16.27
CA LEU A 86 0.60 6.43 17.68
C LEU A 86 -0.66 7.28 17.89
N LYS A 87 -0.80 8.38 17.13
CA LYS A 87 -1.99 9.23 17.19
C LYS A 87 -3.27 8.52 16.78
N LEU A 88 -3.17 7.65 15.76
CA LEU A 88 -4.27 6.83 15.27
C LEU A 88 -4.67 5.80 16.34
N ASP A 89 -3.71 5.07 16.89
CA ASP A 89 -3.94 4.05 17.92
C ASP A 89 -4.55 4.65 19.21
N GLN A 90 -4.17 5.89 19.55
CA GLN A 90 -4.71 6.61 20.70
C GLN A 90 -6.07 7.25 20.47
N GLY A 91 -6.61 7.23 19.24
CA GLY A 91 -7.86 7.92 18.92
C GLY A 91 -7.77 9.44 18.93
N SER A 92 -6.55 10.00 18.92
CA SER A 92 -6.29 11.45 19.02
C SER A 92 -6.44 12.20 17.69
N CYS A 93 -6.64 11.46 16.59
CA CYS A 93 -6.94 11.97 15.26
C CYS A 93 -8.13 11.24 14.64
N GLU A 94 -8.59 11.74 13.49
CA GLU A 94 -9.68 11.13 12.72
C GLU A 94 -9.34 9.69 12.32
N GLN A 95 -10.20 8.75 12.71
CA GLN A 95 -10.03 7.33 12.48
C GLN A 95 -10.56 6.96 11.10
N THR A 96 -9.71 7.08 10.08
CA THR A 96 -10.07 6.65 8.72
C THR A 96 -9.33 5.38 8.33
N ILE A 97 -10.04 4.45 7.68
CA ILE A 97 -9.44 3.21 7.13
C ILE A 97 -8.31 3.55 6.15
N ALA A 98 -8.49 4.64 5.38
CA ALA A 98 -7.50 5.12 4.43
C ALA A 98 -6.22 5.61 5.11
N ALA A 99 -6.30 6.32 6.24
CA ALA A 99 -5.12 6.77 6.98
C ALA A 99 -4.30 5.56 7.50
N GLY A 100 -4.97 4.57 8.10
CA GLY A 100 -4.31 3.35 8.54
C GLY A 100 -3.61 2.62 7.39
N GLY A 101 -4.33 2.37 6.29
CA GLY A 101 -3.78 1.71 5.11
C GLY A 101 -2.63 2.48 4.45
N PHE A 102 -2.68 3.82 4.45
CA PHE A 102 -1.62 4.66 3.93
C PHE A 102 -0.35 4.60 4.80
N LEU A 103 -0.49 4.63 6.13
CA LEU A 103 0.66 4.50 7.04
C LEU A 103 1.30 3.12 6.93
N ASP A 104 0.50 2.06 6.77
CA ASP A 104 1.00 0.71 6.52
C ASP A 104 1.71 0.58 5.18
N LEU A 105 1.20 1.24 4.13
CA LEU A 105 1.88 1.35 2.85
C LEU A 105 3.25 2.04 3.01
N LEU A 106 3.34 3.14 3.75
CA LEU A 106 4.62 3.83 3.96
C LEU A 106 5.65 2.97 4.72
N GLN A 107 5.20 2.17 5.70
CA GLN A 107 6.08 1.21 6.40
C GLN A 107 6.56 0.09 5.47
N TYR A 108 5.71 -0.36 4.54
CA TYR A 108 6.15 -1.31 3.53
C TYR A 108 7.17 -0.68 2.57
N LEU A 109 6.89 0.54 2.10
CA LEU A 109 7.76 1.23 1.15
C LEU A 109 9.13 1.57 1.73
N ARG A 110 9.26 1.93 3.01
CA ARG A 110 10.59 2.17 3.62
C ARG A 110 11.49 0.93 3.55
N THR A 111 10.91 -0.26 3.75
CA THR A 111 11.67 -1.52 3.63
C THR A 111 12.14 -1.73 2.20
N VAL A 112 11.27 -1.54 1.22
CA VAL A 112 11.62 -1.66 -0.21
C VAL A 112 12.70 -0.64 -0.60
N ILE A 113 12.55 0.62 -0.18
CA ILE A 113 13.54 1.68 -0.46
C ILE A 113 14.91 1.30 0.09
N LEU A 114 14.97 0.75 1.31
CA LEU A 114 16.23 0.36 1.94
C LEU A 114 16.86 -0.88 1.28
N GLN A 115 16.04 -1.86 0.90
CA GLN A 115 16.49 -3.03 0.14
C GLN A 115 17.12 -2.62 -1.19
N ASP A 116 16.44 -1.73 -1.93
CA ASP A 116 16.92 -1.28 -3.23
C ASP A 116 18.08 -0.27 -3.12
N ALA A 117 18.15 0.52 -2.04
CA ALA A 117 19.20 1.51 -1.83
C ALA A 117 20.61 0.90 -1.86
N VAL A 118 20.79 -0.31 -1.32
CA VAL A 118 22.10 -1.00 -1.34
C VAL A 118 22.59 -1.19 -2.78
N SER A 119 21.72 -1.67 -3.67
CA SER A 119 22.06 -1.83 -5.09
C SER A 119 22.19 -0.47 -5.79
N MET A 120 21.30 0.49 -5.50
CA MET A 120 21.30 1.79 -6.15
C MET A 120 22.52 2.66 -5.81
N ILE A 121 23.12 2.49 -4.62
CA ILE A 121 24.37 3.17 -4.25
C ILE A 121 25.52 2.72 -5.15
N ASP A 122 25.59 1.43 -5.48
CA ASP A 122 26.62 0.88 -6.36
C ASP A 122 26.46 1.37 -7.80
N PHE A 123 25.23 1.40 -8.31
CA PHE A 123 24.95 1.88 -9.68
C PHE A 123 25.08 3.41 -9.82
N PHE A 124 24.71 4.16 -8.78
CA PHE A 124 24.63 5.63 -8.83
C PHE A 124 25.25 6.28 -7.58
N PRO A 125 26.56 6.13 -7.35
CA PRO A 125 27.20 6.59 -6.12
C PRO A 125 27.14 8.12 -5.93
N GLY A 126 27.02 8.88 -7.03
CA GLY A 126 26.93 10.34 -7.01
C GLY A 126 25.52 10.90 -6.73
N HIS A 127 24.50 10.06 -6.55
CA HIS A 127 23.11 10.52 -6.45
C HIS A 127 22.90 11.38 -5.18
N PRO A 128 22.21 12.55 -5.27
CA PRO A 128 22.03 13.45 -4.13
C PRO A 128 21.30 12.82 -2.92
N LEU A 129 20.47 11.82 -3.15
CA LEU A 129 19.76 11.07 -2.10
C LEU A 129 20.71 10.52 -1.04
N TRP A 130 21.89 10.04 -1.44
CA TRP A 130 22.88 9.43 -0.54
C TRP A 130 23.59 10.44 0.36
N LYS A 131 23.51 11.73 0.03
CA LYS A 131 24.04 12.81 0.88
C LYS A 131 23.11 13.17 2.03
N HIS A 132 21.88 12.64 2.02
CA HIS A 132 20.90 12.94 3.04
C HIS A 132 21.23 12.21 4.35
N PRO A 133 21.13 12.86 5.53
CA PRO A 133 21.48 12.27 6.83
C PRO A 133 20.79 10.92 7.12
N HIS A 134 19.53 10.77 6.72
CA HIS A 134 18.77 9.53 6.89
C HIS A 134 19.32 8.33 6.10
N PHE A 135 20.07 8.58 5.03
CA PHE A 135 20.74 7.55 4.22
C PHE A 135 22.23 7.40 4.57
N ALA A 136 22.79 8.31 5.38
CA ALA A 136 24.19 8.26 5.80
C ALA A 136 24.51 7.10 6.75
N LEU A 137 23.49 6.51 7.38
CA LEU A 137 23.60 5.32 8.24
C LEU A 137 23.56 4.01 7.44
N LEU A 138 23.30 4.07 6.12
CA LEU A 138 23.39 2.88 5.30
C LEU A 138 24.85 2.39 5.29
N PRO A 139 25.08 1.09 5.57
CA PRO A 139 26.42 0.53 5.55
C PRO A 139 27.11 0.86 4.22
N ASN A 140 28.36 1.31 4.30
CA ASN A 140 29.20 1.51 3.12
C ASN A 140 29.19 0.23 2.26
N PRO A 141 29.32 0.33 0.93
CA PRO A 141 29.27 -0.82 0.00
C PRO A 141 30.36 -1.89 0.23
N HIS A 142 31.26 -1.70 1.20
CA HIS A 142 32.27 -2.66 1.62
C HIS A 142 31.99 -3.37 2.96
N SER A 143 30.91 -3.03 3.67
CA SER A 143 30.51 -3.80 4.85
C SER A 143 29.73 -5.04 4.41
N ASN A 144 30.32 -6.22 4.65
CA ASN A 144 29.83 -7.58 4.40
C ASN A 144 28.45 -7.94 5.00
N ILE A 145 27.65 -6.96 5.43
CA ILE A 145 26.38 -7.14 6.15
C ILE A 145 25.19 -7.25 5.16
N PHE A 146 25.33 -6.73 3.93
CA PHE A 146 24.25 -6.71 2.91
C PHE A 146 24.71 -7.19 1.53
N GLN A 147 25.66 -8.13 1.46
CA GLN A 147 25.98 -8.79 0.19
C GLN A 147 24.76 -9.62 -0.25
N ILE A 148 23.90 -9.04 -1.09
CA ILE A 148 23.04 -9.84 -1.97
C ILE A 148 24.01 -10.69 -2.79
N PRO A 149 23.87 -12.02 -2.87
CA PRO A 149 24.66 -12.80 -3.81
C PRO A 149 24.34 -12.30 -5.22
N LEU A 150 25.22 -11.43 -5.74
CA LEU A 150 25.24 -10.97 -7.13
C LEU A 150 25.70 -12.14 -8.01
N SER A 151 24.88 -13.19 -8.07
CA SER A 151 24.94 -14.22 -9.10
C SER A 151 23.70 -14.12 -9.98
N TYR A 152 23.38 -12.90 -10.44
CA TYR A 152 22.49 -12.69 -11.56
C TYR A 152 23.13 -11.69 -12.51
N ASN A 153 23.77 -12.24 -13.52
CA ASN A 153 24.37 -11.53 -14.63
C ASN A 153 23.22 -10.92 -15.45
N LEU A 154 22.97 -9.62 -15.29
CA LEU A 154 21.93 -8.88 -16.04
C LEU A 154 22.20 -8.81 -17.55
N ASN A 155 23.32 -9.35 -18.02
CA ASN A 155 23.71 -9.35 -19.44
C ASN A 155 23.14 -10.51 -20.28
N GLU A 156 22.49 -11.51 -19.68
CA GLU A 156 21.96 -12.68 -20.44
C GLU A 156 20.44 -12.72 -20.63
N GLN A 157 19.68 -11.69 -20.21
CA GLN A 157 18.21 -11.67 -20.35
C GLN A 157 17.68 -10.55 -21.28
N CYS A 158 18.56 -9.83 -21.98
CA CYS A 158 18.18 -8.92 -23.06
C CYS A 158 18.56 -9.51 -24.43
N GLN A 159 17.91 -10.62 -24.81
CA GLN A 159 17.70 -10.94 -26.22
C GLN A 159 16.20 -11.11 -26.44
N PHE A 160 15.67 -10.23 -27.29
CA PHE A 160 14.29 -10.21 -27.77
C PHE A 160 13.94 -11.49 -28.54
#